data_AF-A0A4Y7PE04-F1
#
_entry.id   AF-A0A4Y7PE04-F1
#
_cell.length_a   1.000
_cell.length_b   1.000
_cell.length_c   1.000
_cell.angle_alpha   90.00
_cell.angle_beta   90.00
_cell.angle_gamma   90.00
#
_symmetry.space_group_name_H-M   'P 1'
#
loop_
_entity.id
_entity.type
_entity.pdbx_description
1 polymer ?
#
loop_
_entity_poly.entity_id
_entity_poly.type
_entity_poly.pdbx_seq_one_letter_code
_entity_poly.pdbx_strand_id
1 'polypeptide(L)'
;MEVSSEEESDGQTALNQVLDSEQNLRRGARGPKNGTKEHWHAPIATVDLKLGQRWSFKCKYCAHTRTFRRTVDSGDWNDENKKPFIGNLATHTREAHPNITSGQANAPQDLANPIDHGYTAASVKLMAGFLEEGRINPKIVPTAKGFRRVFAAWILDDSLPWTTGETPGIARLFQYLQCRFSLPSDTTSYCFALTMDNASSCDELARTASLLLLQKYGVHFHPENGRIRCLAHVVNLVVQQILSELCEADDPDFDDYYVPNKHLPVHYDPAEDDEVKEMEAEAGNGVDPGDGPGESTVSDDKVDVDDIDSTNLTPVKKVCIRR
;
A
#
# COMPACT_ATOMS: atom_id res chain seq x y z
N MET A 1 -22.36 26.88 17.91
CA MET A 1 -21.56 25.81 18.52
C MET A 1 -20.28 25.74 17.71
N GLU A 2 -19.23 26.35 18.21
CA GLU A 2 -17.88 26.19 17.64
C GLU A 2 -17.39 24.81 18.05
N VAL A 3 -17.29 23.90 17.09
CA VAL A 3 -16.71 22.58 17.31
C VAL A 3 -15.21 22.81 17.43
N SER A 4 -14.69 22.58 18.64
CA SER A 4 -13.26 22.56 18.96
C SER A 4 -12.52 21.77 17.88
N SER A 5 -11.45 22.34 17.33
CA SER A 5 -10.59 21.65 16.37
C SER A 5 -10.07 20.37 17.03
N GLU A 6 -10.63 19.23 16.64
CA GLU A 6 -10.11 17.92 16.99
C GLU A 6 -8.69 17.87 16.43
N GLU A 7 -7.70 17.90 17.31
CA GLU A 7 -6.33 17.55 16.95
C GLU A 7 -6.37 16.09 16.48
N GLU A 8 -6.38 15.92 15.16
CA GLU A 8 -6.41 14.63 14.50
C GLU A 8 -5.15 13.87 14.95
N SER A 9 -5.34 12.87 15.81
CA SER A 9 -4.24 12.09 16.36
C SER A 9 -3.53 11.36 15.23
N ASP A 10 -2.29 11.72 14.95
CA ASP A 10 -1.48 11.19 13.85
C ASP A 10 -0.98 9.75 14.08
N GLY A 11 -1.29 9.14 15.22
CA GLY A 11 -0.83 7.81 15.66
C GLY A 11 0.68 7.72 15.94
N GLN A 12 1.49 8.46 15.18
CA GLN A 12 2.93 8.54 15.27
C GLN A 12 3.38 9.24 16.56
N THR A 13 2.67 10.29 16.97
CA THR A 13 2.95 11.02 18.23
C THR A 13 2.70 10.13 19.44
N ALA A 14 1.63 9.31 19.43
CA ALA A 14 1.36 8.35 20.52
C ALA A 14 2.45 7.28 20.62
N LEU A 15 2.93 6.76 19.49
CA LEU A 15 4.03 5.80 19.44
C LEU A 15 5.34 6.39 19.98
N ASN A 16 5.66 7.61 19.56
CA ASN A 16 6.87 8.31 20.03
C ASN A 16 6.81 8.55 21.54
N GLN A 17 5.66 8.93 22.10
CA GLN A 17 5.50 9.09 23.55
C GLN A 17 5.73 7.78 24.33
N VAL A 18 5.27 6.64 23.81
CA VAL A 18 5.51 5.34 24.45
C VAL A 18 6.98 4.93 24.35
N LEU A 19 7.61 5.13 23.19
CA LEU A 19 9.03 4.83 23.00
C LEU A 19 9.91 5.72 23.88
N ASP A 20 9.61 7.01 23.98
CA ASP A 20 10.32 7.94 24.88
C ASP A 20 10.10 7.55 26.34
N SER A 21 8.89 7.16 26.72
CA SER A 21 8.59 6.64 28.06
C SER A 21 9.40 5.37 28.36
N GLU A 22 9.44 4.40 27.44
CA GLU A 22 10.25 3.18 27.58
C GLU A 22 11.75 3.48 27.64
N GLN A 23 12.25 4.39 26.81
CA GLN A 23 13.65 4.77 26.78
C GLN A 23 14.05 5.49 28.06
N ASN A 24 13.16 6.33 28.60
CA ASN A 24 13.29 6.94 29.92
C ASN A 24 13.23 5.90 31.05
N LEU A 25 12.40 4.86 30.95
CA LEU A 25 12.36 3.73 31.89
C LEU A 25 13.61 2.85 31.82
N ARG A 26 14.28 2.78 30.67
CA ARG A 26 15.57 2.07 30.51
C ARG A 26 16.75 2.87 31.04
N ARG A 27 16.69 4.20 31.01
CA ARG A 27 17.74 5.10 31.53
C ARG A 27 17.55 5.50 33.00
N GLY A 28 16.32 5.47 33.50
CA GLY A 28 16.01 5.66 34.92
C GLY A 28 16.33 4.42 35.75
N ALA A 29 16.93 4.60 36.92
CA ALA A 29 17.13 3.53 37.88
C ALA A 29 15.77 2.88 38.19
N ARG A 30 15.57 1.63 37.75
CA ARG A 30 14.36 0.84 38.02
C ARG A 30 14.22 0.64 39.53
N GLY A 31 13.42 1.48 40.16
CA GLY A 31 13.10 1.38 41.57
C GLY A 31 12.29 2.60 42.03
N PRO A 32 11.44 2.45 43.07
CA PRO A 32 10.81 3.57 43.74
C PRO A 32 11.86 4.63 44.08
N LYS A 33 11.51 5.91 43.95
CA LYS A 33 12.39 7.01 44.39
C LYS A 33 12.84 6.71 45.81
N ASN A 34 14.15 6.57 46.00
CA ASN A 34 14.70 6.20 47.30
C ASN A 34 14.54 7.35 48.30
N GLY A 35 13.41 7.37 49.01
CA GLY A 35 13.07 8.36 50.05
C GLY A 35 13.97 8.29 51.29
N THR A 36 14.89 7.34 51.36
CA THR A 36 15.76 7.14 52.53
C THR A 36 16.48 8.42 52.95
N LYS A 37 16.86 9.30 52.03
CA LYS A 37 17.59 10.54 52.36
C LYS A 37 16.86 11.44 53.36
N GLU A 38 15.53 11.40 53.40
CA GLU A 38 14.73 12.22 54.32
C GLU A 38 14.97 11.84 55.80
N HIS A 39 15.41 10.61 56.04
CA HIS A 39 15.69 10.05 57.37
C HIS A 39 17.12 10.31 57.88
N TRP A 40 17.96 10.99 57.07
CA TRP A 40 19.35 11.30 57.39
C TRP A 40 19.57 12.80 57.36
N HIS A 41 20.49 13.29 58.19
CA HIS A 41 20.95 14.68 58.07
C HIS A 41 21.67 14.90 56.72
N ALA A 42 21.74 16.16 56.30
CA ALA A 42 22.51 16.54 55.12
C ALA A 42 23.97 16.02 55.24
N PRO A 43 24.58 15.56 54.13
CA PRO A 43 25.94 15.04 54.15
C PRO A 43 26.92 16.11 54.64
N ILE A 44 27.80 15.71 55.55
CA ILE A 44 28.86 16.58 56.09
C ILE A 44 30.19 16.11 55.54
N ALA A 45 30.95 17.01 54.94
CA ALA A 45 32.33 16.77 54.54
C ALA A 45 33.20 16.54 55.79
N THR A 46 33.89 15.39 55.84
CA THR A 46 34.76 15.03 56.95
C THR A 46 36.08 14.46 56.43
N VAL A 47 37.16 14.67 57.17
CA VAL A 47 38.48 14.10 56.86
C VAL A 47 38.82 13.11 57.96
N ASP A 48 38.89 11.83 57.59
CA ASP A 48 39.36 10.76 58.47
C ASP A 48 40.87 10.61 58.29
N LEU A 49 41.62 10.63 59.39
CA LEU A 49 43.09 10.54 59.37
C LEU A 49 43.61 9.26 58.70
N LYS A 50 42.82 8.17 58.70
CA LYS A 50 43.22 6.88 58.12
C LYS A 50 42.60 6.64 56.75
N LEU A 51 41.35 7.06 56.55
CA LEU A 51 40.57 6.73 55.36
C LEU A 51 40.44 7.88 54.36
N GLY A 52 41.03 9.04 54.66
CA GLY A 52 40.99 10.22 53.83
C GLY A 52 39.65 10.94 53.86
N GLN A 53 39.32 11.61 52.76
CA GLN A 53 38.12 12.44 52.67
C GLN A 53 36.85 11.59 52.52
N ARG A 54 35.85 11.88 53.35
CA ARG A 54 34.59 11.13 53.40
C ARG A 54 33.38 12.03 53.60
N TRP A 55 32.25 11.60 53.03
CA TRP A 55 30.93 12.11 53.34
C TRP A 55 30.37 11.40 54.55
N SER A 56 29.93 12.15 55.56
CA SER A 56 29.34 11.64 56.79
C SER A 56 27.83 11.90 56.79
N PHE A 57 27.05 10.83 56.94
CA PHE A 57 25.60 10.87 57.09
C PHE A 57 25.24 10.45 58.50
N LYS A 58 24.66 11.36 59.28
CA LYS A 58 24.14 11.08 60.62
C LYS A 58 22.67 10.70 60.53
N CYS A 59 22.29 9.60 61.18
CA CYS A 59 20.88 9.22 61.28
C CYS A 59 20.14 10.26 62.13
N LYS A 60 18.90 10.64 61.74
CA LYS A 60 18.08 11.59 62.51
C LYS A 60 17.51 10.98 63.80
N TYR A 61 17.48 9.64 63.89
CA TYR A 61 16.74 8.91 64.94
C TYR A 61 17.64 8.15 65.92
N CYS A 62 18.95 8.06 65.65
CA CYS A 62 19.92 7.47 66.57
C CYS A 62 21.32 8.10 66.40
N ALA A 63 22.25 7.75 67.28
CA ALA A 63 23.63 8.24 67.24
C ALA A 63 24.48 7.63 66.10
N HIS A 64 23.89 6.75 65.27
CA HIS A 64 24.64 6.05 64.23
C HIS A 64 25.04 6.97 63.09
N THR A 65 26.28 6.81 62.62
CA THR A 65 26.84 7.59 61.51
C THR A 65 27.38 6.65 60.44
N ARG A 66 27.05 6.92 59.18
CA ARG A 66 27.56 6.17 58.02
C ARG A 66 28.45 7.07 57.19
N THR A 67 29.62 6.57 56.80
CA THR A 67 30.59 7.35 56.02
C THR A 67 30.87 6.72 54.65
N PHE A 68 30.90 7.54 53.62
CA PHE A 68 31.21 7.13 52.24
C PHE A 68 32.45 7.85 51.75
N ARG A 69 33.21 7.23 50.85
CA ARG A 69 34.36 7.89 50.22
C ARG A 69 33.89 9.11 49.45
N ARG A 70 34.59 10.23 49.60
CA ARG A 70 34.40 11.46 48.82
C ARG A 70 35.48 11.54 47.74
N THR A 71 35.13 11.91 46.51
CA THR A 71 36.10 12.07 45.40
C THR A 71 36.40 13.52 45.04
N VAL A 72 35.64 14.47 45.56
CA VAL A 72 35.85 15.90 45.33
C VAL A 72 36.33 16.64 46.58
N ASP A 73 37.16 17.66 46.41
CA ASP A 73 37.65 18.48 47.53
C ASP A 73 36.58 19.46 48.06
N SER A 74 35.46 19.63 47.34
CA SER A 74 34.37 20.53 47.70
C SER A 74 33.61 20.10 48.97
N GLY A 75 33.07 21.10 49.67
CA GLY A 75 32.13 20.92 50.78
C GLY A 75 30.70 20.64 50.33
N ASP A 76 30.37 20.82 49.05
CA ASP A 76 29.05 20.54 48.49
C ASP A 76 28.97 19.11 47.93
N TRP A 77 27.92 18.39 48.34
CA TRP A 77 27.62 17.04 47.85
C TRP A 77 27.21 17.01 46.38
N ASN A 78 26.68 18.11 45.84
CA ASN A 78 26.24 18.16 44.45
C ASN A 78 27.39 18.20 43.45
N ASP A 79 28.59 18.58 43.89
CA ASP A 79 29.80 18.60 43.06
C ASP A 79 30.36 17.18 42.82
N GLU A 80 29.85 16.16 43.53
CA GLU A 80 30.31 14.78 43.38
C GLU A 80 29.84 14.20 42.02
N ASN A 81 30.79 14.06 41.08
CA ASN A 81 30.56 13.49 39.75
C ASN A 81 29.85 12.14 39.78
N LYS A 82 30.18 11.29 40.77
CA LYS A 82 29.55 9.98 40.97
C LYS A 82 29.13 9.83 42.43
N LYS A 83 27.87 10.16 42.71
CA LYS A 83 27.27 10.00 44.03
C LYS A 83 27.42 8.54 44.51
N PRO A 84 28.00 8.29 45.70
CA PRO A 84 28.20 6.94 46.18
C PRO A 84 26.87 6.24 46.43
N PHE A 85 26.88 4.91 46.32
CA PHE A 85 25.69 4.10 46.47
C PHE A 85 25.18 4.13 47.92
N ILE A 86 24.03 4.76 48.15
CA ILE A 86 23.45 4.97 49.49
C ILE A 86 22.60 3.79 50.00
N GLY A 87 22.68 2.60 49.39
CA GLY A 87 21.88 1.43 49.80
C GLY A 87 22.09 1.02 51.27
N ASN A 88 23.27 1.30 51.82
CA ASN A 88 23.58 1.04 53.23
C ASN A 88 22.78 1.94 54.19
N LEU A 89 22.37 3.13 53.75
CA LEU A 89 21.49 4.01 54.53
C LEU A 89 20.10 3.40 54.66
N ALA A 90 19.56 2.88 53.55
CA ALA A 90 18.21 2.29 53.51
C ALA A 90 18.13 1.04 54.39
N THR A 91 19.18 0.22 54.34
CA THR A 91 19.30 -0.98 55.16
C THR A 91 19.30 -0.63 56.65
N HIS A 92 20.08 0.38 57.06
CA HIS A 92 20.07 0.84 58.45
C HIS A 92 18.71 1.40 58.88
N THR A 93 18.05 2.24 58.06
CA THR A 93 16.73 2.78 58.40
C THR A 93 15.70 1.66 58.59
N ARG A 94 15.72 0.64 57.73
CA ARG A 94 14.81 -0.52 57.83
C ARG A 94 15.07 -1.39 59.06
N GLU A 95 16.33 -1.63 59.39
CA GLU A 95 16.72 -2.54 60.48
C GLU A 95 16.66 -1.88 61.86
N ALA A 96 17.17 -0.65 61.99
CA ALA A 96 17.24 0.06 63.26
C ALA A 96 15.97 0.84 63.58
N HIS A 97 15.17 1.21 62.56
CA HIS A 97 13.99 2.07 62.70
C HIS A 97 12.76 1.51 61.95
N PRO A 98 12.34 0.25 62.21
CA PRO A 98 11.24 -0.38 61.48
C PRO A 98 9.92 0.39 61.57
N ASN A 99 9.67 1.07 62.69
CA ASN A 99 8.45 1.84 62.94
C ASN A 99 8.29 3.08 62.05
N ILE A 100 9.39 3.59 61.47
CA ILE A 100 9.36 4.78 60.61
C ILE A 100 9.06 4.36 59.17
N THR A 101 9.56 3.20 58.75
CA THR A 101 9.35 2.66 57.41
C THR A 101 7.93 2.12 57.21
N SER A 102 7.30 1.59 58.28
CA SER A 102 5.93 1.06 58.22
C SER A 102 4.84 2.14 58.16
N GLY A 103 5.13 3.36 58.63
CA GLY A 103 4.15 4.46 58.67
C GLY A 103 3.86 5.15 57.34
N GLN A 104 4.75 5.02 56.35
CA GLN A 104 4.56 5.64 55.01
C GLN A 104 3.81 4.75 54.01
N ALA A 105 3.48 3.51 54.35
CA ALA A 105 2.75 2.62 53.45
C ALA A 105 1.24 2.96 53.32
N ASN A 106 0.71 3.85 54.16
CA ASN A 106 -0.74 4.18 54.22
C ASN A 106 -1.07 5.64 53.91
N ALA A 107 -0.14 6.42 53.33
CA ALA A 107 -0.53 7.73 52.79
C ALA A 107 -1.49 7.48 51.60
N PRO A 108 -2.72 8.02 51.61
CA PRO A 108 -3.61 7.94 50.46
C PRO A 108 -2.87 8.55 49.28
N GLN A 109 -2.53 7.70 48.30
CA GLN A 109 -1.99 8.14 47.04
C GLN A 109 -3.08 8.96 46.37
N ASP A 110 -2.98 10.29 46.50
CA ASP A 110 -3.82 11.20 45.75
C ASP A 110 -3.73 10.86 44.26
N LEU A 111 -4.92 10.79 43.67
CA LEU A 111 -5.32 10.24 42.37
C LEU A 111 -4.74 11.03 41.18
N ALA A 112 -3.42 11.14 41.09
CA ALA A 112 -2.71 11.66 39.93
C ALA A 112 -1.66 10.66 39.42
N ASN A 113 -1.89 9.36 39.64
CA ASN A 113 -1.30 8.39 38.72
C ASN A 113 -2.01 8.60 37.38
N PRO A 114 -1.31 9.05 36.32
CA PRO A 114 -1.89 9.03 34.99
C PRO A 114 -2.36 7.60 34.78
N ILE A 115 -3.62 7.45 34.39
CA ILE A 115 -4.22 6.15 34.09
C ILE A 115 -3.26 5.48 33.12
N ASP A 116 -2.50 4.51 33.62
CA ASP A 116 -1.62 3.72 32.79
C ASP A 116 -2.56 2.91 31.91
N HIS A 117 -2.79 3.41 30.70
CA HIS A 117 -3.82 2.94 29.78
C HIS A 117 -3.57 1.51 29.28
N GLY A 118 -2.69 0.74 29.93
CA GLY A 118 -2.47 -0.67 29.63
C GLY A 118 -1.86 -0.88 28.26
N TYR A 119 -1.12 0.09 27.72
CA TYR A 119 -0.38 -0.08 26.48
C TYR A 119 0.80 -1.01 26.73
N THR A 120 0.55 -2.30 26.59
CA THR A 120 1.58 -3.33 26.67
C THR A 120 2.49 -3.27 25.44
N ALA A 121 3.74 -3.73 25.55
CA ALA A 121 4.64 -3.83 24.39
C ALA A 121 4.03 -4.62 23.21
N ALA A 122 3.08 -5.51 23.49
CA ALA A 122 2.31 -6.22 22.47
C ALA A 122 1.37 -5.28 21.69
N SER A 123 0.67 -4.36 22.35
CA SER A 123 -0.21 -3.40 21.66
C SER A 123 0.58 -2.38 20.84
N VAL A 124 1.78 -2.00 21.29
CA VAL A 124 2.70 -1.16 20.52
C VAL A 124 3.11 -1.84 19.22
N LYS A 125 3.49 -3.13 19.28
CA LYS A 125 3.85 -3.90 18.08
C LYS A 125 2.66 -4.06 17.12
N LEU A 126 1.46 -4.22 17.67
CA LEU A 126 0.23 -4.33 16.89
C LEU A 126 -0.10 -2.99 16.19
N MET A 127 0.01 -1.88 16.91
CA MET A 127 -0.21 -0.54 16.36
C MET A 127 0.83 -0.16 15.31
N ALA A 128 2.09 -0.55 15.51
CA ALA A 128 3.13 -0.38 14.49
C ALA A 128 2.80 -1.14 13.19
N GLY A 129 2.27 -2.36 13.30
CA GLY A 129 1.79 -3.13 12.14
C GLY A 129 0.66 -2.42 11.39
N PHE A 130 -0.33 -1.90 12.11
CA PHE A 130 -1.44 -1.14 11.52
C PHE A 130 -0.99 0.15 10.82
N LEU A 131 -0.01 0.86 11.37
CA LEU A 131 0.52 2.08 10.75
C LEU A 131 1.34 1.79 9.50
N GLU A 132 2.10 0.70 9.49
CA GLU A 132 2.84 0.26 8.30
C GLU A 132 1.87 -0.19 7.20
N GLU A 133 0.86 -0.97 7.55
CA GLU A 133 -0.21 -1.37 6.61
C GLU A 133 -1.00 -0.16 6.10
N GLY A 134 -1.26 0.83 6.96
CA GLY A 134 -1.88 2.10 6.59
C GLY A 134 -1.00 3.00 5.71
N ARG A 135 0.34 2.86 5.75
CA ARG A 135 1.25 3.53 4.80
C ARG A 135 1.21 2.88 3.42
N ILE A 136 1.11 1.56 3.38
CA ILE A 136 0.99 0.79 2.13
C ILE A 136 -0.39 1.01 1.51
N ASN A 137 -1.42 1.14 2.35
CA ASN A 137 -2.81 1.40 1.96
C ASN A 137 -3.27 2.75 2.54
N PRO A 138 -2.77 3.89 2.03
CA PRO A 138 -3.18 5.19 2.54
C PRO A 138 -4.70 5.27 2.47
N LYS A 139 -5.32 5.78 3.54
CA LYS A 139 -6.78 6.00 3.61
C LYS A 139 -7.23 6.65 2.31
N ILE A 140 -7.83 5.86 1.42
CA ILE A 140 -8.29 6.36 0.13
C ILE A 140 -9.47 7.24 0.48
N VAL A 141 -9.22 8.55 0.56
CA VAL A 141 -10.29 9.52 0.73
C VAL A 141 -11.20 9.33 -0.47
N PRO A 142 -12.44 8.88 -0.28
CA PRO A 142 -13.33 8.64 -1.39
C PRO A 142 -13.57 9.99 -2.08
N THR A 143 -13.03 10.13 -3.29
CA THR A 143 -13.24 11.33 -4.12
C THR A 143 -14.18 10.97 -5.24
N ALA A 144 -14.98 11.92 -5.73
CA ALA A 144 -15.89 11.66 -6.86
C ALA A 144 -15.14 11.16 -8.10
N LYS A 145 -13.90 11.64 -8.31
CA LYS A 145 -13.00 11.17 -9.38
C LYS A 145 -12.53 9.74 -9.15
N GLY A 146 -12.12 9.40 -7.93
CA GLY A 146 -11.71 8.04 -7.56
C GLY A 146 -12.86 7.05 -7.69
N PHE A 147 -14.04 7.40 -7.18
CA PHE A 147 -15.26 6.60 -7.33
C PHE A 147 -15.56 6.30 -8.80
N ARG A 148 -15.57 7.32 -9.68
CA ARG A 148 -15.80 7.11 -11.13
C ARG A 148 -14.78 6.18 -11.78
N ARG A 149 -13.51 6.25 -11.37
CA ARG A 149 -12.46 5.36 -11.88
C ARG A 149 -12.69 3.91 -11.46
N VAL A 150 -12.96 3.69 -10.18
CA VAL A 150 -13.22 2.33 -9.65
C VAL A 150 -14.50 1.76 -10.24
N PHE A 151 -15.55 2.57 -10.36
CA PHE A 151 -16.81 2.15 -10.98
C PHE A 151 -16.65 1.81 -12.47
N ALA A 152 -15.87 2.60 -13.21
CA ALA A 152 -15.55 2.29 -14.61
C ALA A 152 -14.70 1.04 -14.76
N ALA A 153 -13.69 0.83 -13.89
CA ALA A 153 -12.90 -0.39 -13.86
C ALA A 153 -13.79 -1.61 -13.60
N TRP A 154 -14.71 -1.52 -12.63
CA TRP A 154 -15.69 -2.57 -12.36
C TRP A 154 -16.56 -2.92 -13.58
N ILE A 155 -17.05 -1.90 -14.31
CA ILE A 155 -17.80 -2.13 -15.56
C ILE A 155 -16.96 -2.89 -16.58
N LEU A 156 -15.68 -2.54 -16.73
CA LEU A 156 -14.77 -3.16 -17.70
C LEU A 156 -14.41 -4.61 -17.30
N ASP A 157 -14.01 -4.81 -16.06
CA ASP A 157 -13.56 -6.11 -15.54
C ASP A 157 -14.67 -7.16 -15.61
N ASP A 158 -15.91 -6.77 -15.29
CA ASP A 158 -17.08 -7.65 -15.32
C ASP A 158 -17.84 -7.60 -16.67
N SER A 159 -17.32 -6.87 -17.67
CA SER A 159 -17.95 -6.71 -18.99
C SER A 159 -19.42 -6.25 -18.93
N LEU A 160 -19.74 -5.36 -17.99
CA LEU A 160 -21.08 -4.82 -17.78
C LEU A 160 -21.39 -3.72 -18.82
N PRO A 161 -22.67 -3.48 -19.16
CA PRO A 161 -23.03 -2.36 -20.02
C PRO A 161 -22.76 -1.03 -19.31
N TRP A 162 -22.40 0.03 -20.06
CA TRP A 162 -22.17 1.37 -19.49
C TRP A 162 -23.42 1.96 -18.79
N THR A 163 -24.61 1.47 -19.15
CA THR A 163 -25.89 1.79 -18.51
C THR A 163 -26.08 1.18 -17.12
N THR A 164 -25.13 0.39 -16.62
CA THR A 164 -25.20 -0.28 -15.30
C THR A 164 -25.50 0.69 -14.16
N GLY A 165 -24.91 1.89 -14.20
CA GLY A 165 -25.15 2.95 -13.22
C GLY A 165 -26.60 3.46 -13.16
N GLU A 166 -27.40 3.21 -14.20
CA GLU A 166 -28.79 3.64 -14.29
C GLU A 166 -29.78 2.57 -13.82
N THR A 167 -29.30 1.36 -13.54
CA THR A 167 -30.18 0.27 -13.13
C THR A 167 -30.85 0.59 -11.78
N PRO A 168 -32.19 0.46 -11.66
CA PRO A 168 -32.89 0.74 -10.41
C PRO A 168 -32.46 -0.13 -9.23
N GLY A 169 -31.84 -1.28 -9.50
CA GLY A 169 -31.26 -2.16 -8.48
C GLY A 169 -30.02 -1.56 -7.82
N ILE A 170 -29.06 -1.09 -8.62
CA ILE A 170 -27.83 -0.46 -8.11
C ILE A 170 -28.15 0.86 -7.43
N ALA A 171 -29.08 1.66 -7.97
CA ALA A 171 -29.53 2.88 -7.31
C ALA A 171 -30.08 2.63 -5.89
N ARG A 172 -30.90 1.58 -5.73
CA ARG A 172 -31.43 1.17 -4.41
C ARG A 172 -30.32 0.68 -3.47
N LEU A 173 -29.35 -0.07 -3.97
CA LEU A 173 -28.19 -0.51 -3.20
C LEU A 173 -27.37 0.68 -2.70
N PHE A 174 -27.09 1.66 -3.57
CA PHE A 174 -26.34 2.86 -3.22
C PHE A 174 -27.08 3.73 -2.20
N GLN A 175 -28.40 3.84 -2.34
CA GLN A 175 -29.24 4.52 -1.36
C GLN A 175 -29.23 3.80 0.00
N TYR A 176 -29.32 2.47 0.01
CA TYR A 176 -29.25 1.67 1.23
C TYR A 176 -27.90 1.82 1.96
N LEU A 177 -26.80 1.81 1.20
CA LEU A 177 -25.44 2.03 1.71
C LEU A 177 -25.15 3.50 2.06
N GLN A 178 -26.10 4.42 1.85
CA GLN A 178 -25.93 5.87 2.05
C GLN A 178 -24.71 6.42 1.32
N CYS A 179 -24.44 5.91 0.11
CA CYS A 179 -23.32 6.35 -0.70
C CYS A 179 -23.51 7.82 -1.11
N ARG A 180 -22.50 8.65 -0.84
CA ARG A 180 -22.53 10.09 -1.15
C ARG A 180 -22.22 10.40 -2.63
N PHE A 181 -21.84 9.40 -3.42
CA PHE A 181 -21.53 9.58 -4.83
C PHE A 181 -22.77 9.36 -5.69
N SER A 182 -22.96 10.25 -6.67
CA SER A 182 -23.93 10.03 -7.73
C SER A 182 -23.41 8.97 -8.69
N LEU A 183 -24.27 8.00 -9.00
CA LEU A 183 -23.99 7.01 -10.05
C LEU A 183 -23.83 7.73 -11.39
N PRO A 184 -22.90 7.29 -12.27
CA PRO A 184 -22.83 7.80 -13.63
C PRO A 184 -24.13 7.48 -14.36
N SER A 185 -24.71 8.48 -15.04
CA SER A 185 -25.77 8.31 -16.04
C SER A 185 -25.14 8.22 -17.43
N ASP A 186 -25.84 7.65 -18.41
CA ASP A 186 -25.46 7.56 -19.82
C ASP A 186 -25.06 8.92 -20.42
N THR A 187 -25.56 10.02 -19.85
CA THR A 187 -25.15 11.39 -20.24
C THR A 187 -23.75 11.79 -19.77
N THR A 188 -23.14 11.05 -18.84
CA THR A 188 -21.81 11.32 -18.28
C THR A 188 -20.68 10.50 -18.92
N SER A 189 -21.01 9.48 -19.70
CA SER A 189 -20.04 8.63 -20.40
C SER A 189 -19.87 9.13 -21.84
N TYR A 190 -19.14 10.23 -22.00
CA TYR A 190 -18.68 10.63 -23.33
C TYR A 190 -17.88 9.48 -23.92
N CYS A 191 -18.27 8.99 -25.10
CA CYS A 191 -17.47 8.05 -25.88
C CYS A 191 -16.09 8.71 -26.10
N PHE A 192 -15.09 8.28 -25.33
CA PHE A 192 -13.86 9.06 -25.17
C PHE A 192 -12.94 8.93 -26.39
N ALA A 193 -12.99 7.78 -27.05
CA ALA A 193 -12.31 7.55 -28.32
C ALA A 193 -12.91 6.35 -29.07
N LEU A 194 -12.92 6.45 -30.39
CA LEU A 194 -13.05 5.30 -31.29
C LEU A 194 -11.66 5.00 -31.86
N THR A 195 -11.21 3.75 -31.71
CA THR A 195 -9.93 3.28 -32.26
C THR A 195 -10.19 2.23 -33.32
N MET A 196 -9.56 2.38 -34.48
CA MET A 196 -9.46 1.33 -35.49
C MET A 196 -8.03 1.24 -36.02
N ASP A 197 -7.69 0.07 -36.54
CA ASP A 197 -6.41 -0.27 -37.16
C ASP A 197 -6.21 0.43 -38.51
N ASN A 198 -7.29 0.74 -39.23
CA ASN A 198 -7.26 1.50 -40.48
C ASN A 198 -7.76 2.94 -40.28
N ALA A 199 -6.92 3.93 -40.59
CA ALA A 199 -7.24 5.35 -40.45
C ALA A 199 -8.51 5.76 -41.24
N SER A 200 -8.65 5.29 -42.48
CA SER A 200 -9.82 5.59 -43.31
C SER A 200 -11.10 4.95 -42.77
N SER A 201 -11.02 3.73 -42.23
CA SER A 201 -12.15 3.07 -41.58
C SER A 201 -12.50 3.75 -40.26
N CYS A 202 -11.48 4.21 -39.51
CA CYS A 202 -11.67 5.00 -38.29
C CYS A 202 -12.40 6.31 -38.58
N ASP A 203 -12.03 6.99 -39.67
CA ASP A 203 -12.67 8.25 -40.08
C ASP A 203 -14.13 8.05 -40.47
N GLU A 204 -14.42 7.02 -41.27
CA GLU A 204 -15.80 6.73 -41.67
C GLU A 204 -16.66 6.24 -40.50
N LEU A 205 -16.08 5.45 -39.59
CA LEU A 205 -16.74 5.04 -38.35
C LEU A 205 -17.02 6.25 -37.45
N ALA A 206 -16.04 7.13 -37.23
CA ALA A 206 -16.20 8.32 -36.38
C ALA A 206 -17.26 9.28 -36.97
N ARG A 207 -17.28 9.44 -38.29
CA ARG A 207 -18.29 10.24 -39.00
C ARG A 207 -19.69 9.61 -38.92
N THR A 208 -19.80 8.30 -39.07
CA THR A 208 -21.08 7.59 -38.96
C THR A 208 -21.59 7.62 -37.52
N ALA A 209 -20.71 7.40 -36.54
CA ALA A 209 -21.02 7.48 -35.13
C ALA A 209 -21.49 8.89 -34.74
N SER A 210 -20.86 9.96 -35.24
CA SER A 210 -21.29 11.34 -34.96
C SER A 210 -22.72 11.60 -35.41
N LEU A 211 -23.08 11.15 -36.62
CA LEU A 211 -24.42 11.30 -37.18
C LEU A 211 -25.45 10.51 -36.38
N LEU A 212 -25.14 9.25 -36.04
CA LEU A 212 -26.06 8.40 -35.27
C LEU A 212 -26.26 8.91 -33.84
N LEU A 213 -25.20 9.37 -33.18
CA LEU A 213 -25.25 9.95 -31.84
C LEU A 213 -26.10 11.23 -31.82
N LEU A 214 -25.94 12.09 -32.83
CA LEU A 214 -26.74 13.29 -32.95
C LEU A 214 -28.21 12.98 -33.25
N GLN A 215 -28.48 12.11 -34.22
CA GLN A 215 -29.85 11.81 -34.66
C GLN A 215 -30.67 11.04 -33.62
N LYS A 216 -30.07 10.04 -32.98
CA LYS A 216 -30.81 9.15 -32.05
C LYS A 216 -30.80 9.65 -30.62
N TYR A 217 -29.74 10.35 -30.21
CA TYR A 217 -29.52 10.69 -28.80
C TYR A 217 -29.33 12.19 -28.56
N GLY A 218 -29.28 13.03 -29.60
CA GLY A 218 -29.04 14.47 -29.44
C GLY A 218 -27.64 14.80 -28.93
N VAL A 219 -26.68 13.87 -29.06
CA VAL A 219 -25.31 14.03 -28.55
C VAL A 219 -24.42 14.58 -29.65
N HIS A 220 -23.79 15.73 -29.39
CA HIS A 220 -22.80 16.31 -30.30
C HIS A 220 -21.43 15.64 -30.13
N PHE A 221 -21.02 14.84 -31.11
CA PHE A 221 -19.70 14.21 -31.18
C PHE A 221 -18.90 14.83 -32.32
N HIS A 222 -17.71 15.36 -32.01
CA HIS A 222 -16.80 15.91 -33.01
C HIS A 222 -15.83 14.81 -33.47
N PRO A 223 -15.99 14.25 -34.69
CA PRO A 223 -15.20 13.10 -35.14
C PRO A 223 -13.70 13.40 -35.16
N GLU A 224 -13.31 14.65 -35.41
CA GLU A 224 -11.93 15.14 -35.38
C GLU A 224 -11.25 15.01 -34.01
N ASN A 225 -12.02 15.17 -32.92
CA ASN A 225 -11.51 15.14 -31.55
C ASN A 225 -11.62 13.76 -30.91
N GLY A 226 -12.48 12.89 -31.45
CA GLY A 226 -12.76 11.56 -30.90
C GLY A 226 -12.05 10.40 -31.62
N ARG A 227 -11.21 10.70 -32.62
CA ARG A 227 -10.41 9.72 -33.34
C ARG A 227 -9.02 9.61 -32.72
N ILE A 228 -8.62 8.39 -32.37
CA ILE A 228 -7.23 8.06 -32.02
C ILE A 228 -6.74 7.11 -33.11
N ARG A 229 -5.79 7.56 -33.93
CA ARG A 229 -5.14 6.72 -34.94
C ARG A 229 -4.31 5.64 -34.24
N CYS A 230 -4.26 4.44 -34.79
CA CYS A 230 -3.51 3.34 -34.19
C CYS A 230 -2.01 3.71 -34.07
N LEU A 231 -1.37 3.33 -32.96
CA LEU A 231 0.03 3.64 -32.70
C LEU A 231 0.94 3.16 -33.84
N ALA A 232 0.64 1.98 -34.41
CA ALA A 232 1.36 1.44 -35.55
C ALA A 232 1.31 2.35 -36.79
N HIS A 233 0.16 2.98 -37.08
CA HIS A 233 0.04 3.93 -38.19
C HIS A 233 0.78 5.24 -37.90
N VAL A 234 0.74 5.72 -36.65
CA VAL A 234 1.54 6.89 -36.24
C VAL A 234 3.04 6.61 -36.39
N VAL A 235 3.51 5.45 -35.95
CA VAL A 235 4.90 5.01 -36.12
C VAL A 235 5.26 4.89 -37.61
N ASN A 236 4.39 4.30 -38.43
CA ASN A 236 4.61 4.18 -39.87
C ASN A 236 4.76 5.56 -40.55
N LEU A 237 3.90 6.54 -40.22
CA LEU A 237 4.00 7.90 -40.75
C LEU A 237 5.31 8.59 -40.32
N VAL A 238 5.73 8.41 -39.07
CA VAL A 238 7.00 8.97 -38.58
C VAL A 238 8.20 8.35 -39.32
N VAL A 239 8.20 7.04 -39.54
CA VAL A 239 9.26 6.36 -40.29
C VAL A 239 9.28 6.85 -41.74
N GLN A 240 8.13 6.96 -42.39
CA GLN A 240 8.05 7.50 -43.76
C GLN A 240 8.57 8.95 -43.83
N GLN A 241 8.25 9.80 -42.86
CA GLN A 241 8.78 11.17 -42.81
C GLN A 241 10.30 11.19 -42.65
N ILE A 242 10.86 10.34 -41.77
CA ILE A 242 12.31 10.22 -41.59
C ILE A 242 12.98 9.78 -42.89
N LEU A 243 12.41 8.79 -43.60
CA LEU A 243 12.95 8.31 -44.87
C LEU A 243 12.86 9.37 -45.97
N SER A 244 11.79 10.19 -45.98
CA SER A 244 11.65 11.32 -46.91
C SER A 244 12.73 12.39 -46.69
N GLU A 245 12.99 12.78 -45.44
CA GLU A 245 14.07 13.74 -45.11
C GLU A 245 15.47 13.22 -45.48
N LEU A 246 15.66 11.90 -45.47
CA LEU A 246 16.89 11.25 -45.94
C LEU A 246 16.95 11.10 -47.47
N CYS A 247 15.92 11.54 -48.20
CA CYS A 247 15.74 11.36 -49.64
C CYS A 247 15.73 9.87 -50.08
N GLU A 248 15.31 8.97 -49.18
CA GLU A 248 15.17 7.53 -49.44
C GLU A 248 13.73 7.12 -49.76
N ALA A 249 12.76 8.01 -49.54
CA ALA A 249 11.34 7.82 -49.87
C ALA A 249 10.70 9.15 -50.31
N ASP A 250 9.55 9.08 -50.96
CA ASP A 250 8.70 10.23 -51.26
C ASP A 250 8.01 10.75 -49.99
N ASP A 251 7.60 12.01 -50.03
CA ASP A 251 6.96 12.68 -48.89
C ASP A 251 5.60 12.04 -48.56
N PRO A 252 5.42 11.51 -47.33
CA PRO A 252 4.18 10.83 -46.94
C PRO A 252 2.95 11.74 -46.89
N ASP A 253 3.11 13.08 -46.89
CA ASP A 253 1.99 14.01 -46.99
C ASP A 253 1.40 14.07 -48.41
N PHE A 254 2.16 13.65 -49.43
CA PHE A 254 1.74 13.65 -50.83
C PHE A 254 1.48 12.25 -51.39
N ASP A 255 2.30 11.26 -51.04
CA ASP A 255 2.18 9.88 -51.52
C ASP A 255 2.13 8.87 -50.34
N ASP A 256 0.92 8.46 -49.96
CA ASP A 256 0.73 7.39 -48.97
C ASP A 256 1.05 6.03 -49.60
N TYR A 257 2.26 5.54 -49.37
CA TYR A 257 2.74 4.24 -49.82
C TYR A 257 1.87 3.05 -49.40
N TYR A 258 0.99 3.19 -48.41
CA TYR A 258 0.01 2.14 -48.10
C TYR A 258 -0.99 1.94 -49.24
N VAL A 259 -1.48 3.01 -49.87
CA VAL A 259 -2.53 2.94 -50.91
C VAL A 259 -2.11 2.13 -52.14
N PRO A 260 -0.92 2.34 -52.73
CA PRO A 260 -0.45 1.50 -53.82
C PRO A 260 -0.04 0.12 -53.33
N ASN A 261 0.48 -0.06 -52.12
CA ASN A 261 0.99 -1.37 -51.67
C ASN A 261 -0.02 -2.25 -50.91
N LYS A 262 -1.24 -1.77 -50.64
CA LYS A 262 -2.28 -2.51 -49.89
C LYS A 262 -2.71 -3.85 -50.50
N HIS A 263 -2.40 -4.07 -51.78
CA HIS A 263 -2.72 -5.29 -52.51
C HIS A 263 -1.58 -6.32 -52.44
N LEU A 264 -0.38 -5.91 -52.01
CA LEU A 264 0.67 -6.84 -51.69
C LEU A 264 0.20 -7.67 -50.48
N PRO A 265 0.26 -9.01 -50.56
CA PRO A 265 -0.15 -9.82 -49.44
C PRO A 265 0.77 -9.51 -48.27
N VAL A 266 0.24 -8.89 -47.20
CA VAL A 266 0.92 -8.74 -45.90
C VAL A 266 1.03 -10.10 -45.19
N HIS A 267 0.78 -11.20 -45.90
CA HIS A 267 0.86 -12.54 -45.38
C HIS A 267 2.32 -12.87 -45.12
N TYR A 268 2.75 -12.55 -43.90
CA TYR A 268 3.54 -13.50 -43.13
C TYR A 268 2.86 -14.87 -43.29
N ASP A 269 3.40 -15.71 -44.18
CA ASP A 269 3.01 -17.10 -44.29
C ASP A 269 3.96 -17.88 -43.38
N PRO A 270 3.49 -18.32 -42.20
CA PRO A 270 4.34 -19.06 -41.28
C PRO A 270 4.91 -20.34 -41.91
N ALA A 271 4.26 -20.88 -42.95
CA ALA A 271 4.72 -22.06 -43.67
C ALA A 271 5.92 -21.76 -44.60
N GLU A 272 6.18 -20.50 -44.92
CA GLU A 272 7.32 -20.08 -45.76
C GLU A 272 8.45 -19.44 -44.92
N ASP A 273 8.23 -19.17 -43.62
CA ASP A 273 9.23 -18.59 -42.73
C ASP A 273 10.27 -19.63 -42.27
N ASP A 274 11.53 -19.42 -42.66
CA ASP A 274 12.65 -20.29 -42.32
C ASP A 274 12.96 -20.31 -40.81
N GLU A 275 12.75 -19.21 -40.09
CA GLU A 275 12.98 -19.14 -38.63
C GLU A 275 11.94 -19.95 -37.85
N VAL A 276 10.68 -19.96 -38.30
CA VAL A 276 9.61 -20.78 -37.70
C VAL A 276 9.89 -22.26 -37.96
N LYS A 277 10.31 -22.63 -39.18
CA LYS A 277 10.67 -24.01 -39.53
C LYS A 277 11.83 -24.52 -38.68
N GLU A 278 12.84 -23.69 -38.43
CA GLU A 278 13.98 -24.06 -37.59
C GLU A 278 13.53 -24.32 -36.14
N MET A 279 12.70 -23.44 -35.58
CA MET A 279 12.19 -23.59 -34.21
C MET A 279 11.28 -24.82 -34.03
N GLU A 280 10.44 -25.12 -35.02
CA GLU A 280 9.60 -26.33 -35.02
C GLU A 280 10.44 -27.61 -35.19
N ALA A 281 11.52 -27.57 -35.98
CA ALA A 281 12.44 -28.70 -36.13
C ALA A 281 13.21 -29.00 -34.85
N GLU A 282 13.60 -27.98 -34.08
CA GLU A 282 14.25 -28.16 -32.78
C GLU A 282 13.30 -28.76 -31.74
N ALA A 283 12.02 -28.33 -31.74
CA ALA A 283 11.01 -28.87 -30.83
C ALA A 283 10.66 -30.34 -31.11
N GLY A 284 10.73 -30.78 -32.37
CA GLY A 284 10.44 -32.16 -32.77
C GLY A 284 11.50 -33.18 -32.35
N ASN A 285 12.74 -32.76 -32.09
CA ASN A 285 13.85 -33.65 -31.73
C ASN A 285 13.99 -33.91 -30.21
N GLY A 286 13.10 -33.36 -29.39
CA GLY A 286 13.16 -33.46 -27.92
C GLY A 286 12.38 -34.63 -27.29
N VAL A 287 11.67 -35.46 -28.06
CA VAL A 287 10.91 -36.59 -27.51
C VAL A 287 11.76 -37.86 -27.57
N ASP A 288 12.42 -38.16 -26.45
CA ASP A 288 13.09 -39.43 -26.19
C ASP A 288 12.08 -40.60 -26.36
N PRO A 289 12.27 -41.52 -27.32
CA PRO A 289 11.34 -42.62 -27.61
C PRO A 289 11.55 -43.78 -26.62
N GLY A 290 11.50 -43.45 -25.33
CA GLY A 290 12.00 -44.29 -24.24
C GLY A 290 11.00 -44.57 -23.13
N ASP A 291 9.70 -44.70 -23.41
CA ASP A 291 8.85 -45.54 -22.56
C ASP A 291 7.53 -45.92 -23.26
N GLY A 292 7.40 -47.20 -23.58
CA GLY A 292 6.13 -47.86 -23.84
C GLY A 292 6.19 -49.28 -23.25
N PRO A 293 5.09 -50.06 -23.23
CA PRO A 293 3.76 -49.74 -23.73
C PRO A 293 2.62 -50.08 -22.73
N GLY A 294 1.52 -49.32 -22.81
CA GLY A 294 0.24 -49.65 -22.18
C GLY A 294 -0.83 -49.83 -23.26
N GLU A 295 -0.86 -51.03 -23.81
CA GLU A 295 -1.81 -51.52 -24.81
C GLU A 295 -3.27 -51.43 -24.29
N SER A 296 -4.10 -50.61 -24.93
CA SER A 296 -5.55 -50.75 -24.86
C SER A 296 -6.15 -50.52 -26.23
N THR A 297 -6.39 -51.65 -26.90
CA THR A 297 -7.23 -51.81 -28.08
C THR A 297 -8.65 -51.32 -27.77
N VAL A 298 -9.08 -50.25 -28.41
CA VAL A 298 -10.51 -49.91 -28.53
C VAL A 298 -10.88 -49.96 -30.00
N SER A 299 -11.88 -50.79 -30.27
CA SER A 299 -12.41 -51.22 -31.55
C SER A 299 -12.98 -50.09 -32.40
N ASP A 300 -12.74 -50.20 -33.71
CA ASP A 300 -13.44 -49.53 -34.80
C ASP A 300 -14.96 -49.75 -34.72
N ASP A 301 -15.70 -48.69 -34.40
CA ASP A 301 -17.10 -48.55 -34.78
C ASP A 301 -17.22 -47.49 -35.87
N LYS A 302 -17.65 -47.93 -37.05
CA LYS A 302 -18.06 -47.07 -38.16
C LYS A 302 -19.31 -46.30 -37.74
N VAL A 303 -19.19 -44.99 -37.60
CA VAL A 303 -20.33 -44.09 -37.40
C VAL A 303 -20.71 -43.47 -38.74
N ASP A 304 -21.93 -43.74 -39.18
CA ASP A 304 -22.55 -43.15 -40.36
C ASP A 304 -22.68 -41.61 -40.22
N VAL A 305 -22.37 -40.90 -41.31
CA VAL A 305 -22.10 -39.44 -41.34
C VAL A 305 -23.36 -38.61 -41.62
N ASP A 306 -24.49 -38.89 -40.95
CA ASP A 306 -25.75 -38.18 -41.28
C ASP A 306 -26.46 -37.46 -40.11
N ASP A 307 -25.85 -37.34 -38.92
CA ASP A 307 -26.41 -36.48 -37.85
C ASP A 307 -25.32 -35.69 -37.10
N ILE A 308 -24.87 -34.58 -37.68
CA ILE A 308 -24.06 -33.58 -36.95
C ILE A 308 -25.01 -32.65 -36.20
N ASP A 309 -25.19 -32.92 -34.91
CA ASP A 309 -25.88 -32.06 -33.96
C ASP A 309 -25.19 -30.67 -33.87
N SER A 310 -25.87 -29.67 -34.42
CA SER A 310 -25.40 -28.27 -34.52
C SER A 310 -25.34 -27.49 -33.18
N THR A 311 -25.61 -28.16 -32.07
CA THR A 311 -25.68 -27.53 -30.74
C THR A 311 -24.31 -27.21 -30.14
N ASN A 312 -23.23 -27.87 -30.55
CA ASN A 312 -21.88 -27.66 -29.99
C ASN A 312 -20.91 -26.87 -30.88
N LEU A 313 -21.40 -26.25 -31.96
CA LEU A 313 -20.55 -25.37 -32.78
C LEU A 313 -20.37 -24.00 -32.11
N THR A 314 -19.12 -23.58 -31.99
CA THR A 314 -18.77 -22.23 -31.55
C THR A 314 -19.39 -21.18 -32.49
N PRO A 315 -19.75 -19.98 -32.01
CA PRO A 315 -20.44 -18.97 -32.81
C PRO A 315 -19.73 -18.63 -34.14
N VAL A 316 -18.40 -18.68 -34.16
CA VAL A 316 -17.58 -18.41 -35.35
C VAL A 316 -17.78 -19.46 -36.45
N LYS A 317 -17.84 -20.75 -36.09
CA LYS A 317 -18.04 -21.83 -37.06
C LYS A 317 -19.44 -21.82 -37.69
N LYS A 318 -20.44 -21.27 -36.99
CA LYS A 318 -21.80 -21.10 -37.53
C LYS A 318 -21.90 -20.05 -38.64
N VAL A 319 -20.98 -19.08 -38.68
CA VAL A 319 -20.96 -18.02 -39.69
C VAL A 319 -20.33 -18.49 -41.01
N CYS A 320 -19.34 -19.39 -40.95
CA CYS A 320 -18.64 -19.88 -42.14
C CYS A 320 -19.44 -20.89 -42.97
N ILE A 321 -20.45 -21.57 -42.40
CA ILE A 321 -21.26 -22.58 -43.11
C ILE A 321 -22.39 -21.93 -43.95
N ARG A 322 -22.62 -20.60 -43.82
CA ARG A 322 -23.68 -19.87 -44.54
C ARG A 322 -23.18 -19.02 -45.73
N ARG A 323 -22.09 -19.42 -46.38
CA ARG A 323 -21.70 -18.85 -47.69
C ARG A 323 -21.62 -19.94 -48.74
#